data_AF-A0A940SR36-F1
#
_entry.id   AF-A0A940SR36-F1
#
_cell.length_a   1.000
_cell.length_b   1.000
_cell.length_c   1.000
_cell.angle_alpha   90.00
_cell.angle_beta   90.00
_cell.angle_gamma   90.00
#
_symmetry.space_group_name_H-M   'P 1'
#
loop_
_entity.id
_entity.type
_entity.pdbx_description
1 polymer ?
#
loop_
_entity_poly.entity_id
_entity_poly.type
_entity_poly.pdbx_seq_one_letter_code
_entity_poly.pdbx_strand_id
1 'polypeptide(L)' 'MNKFVPFEKLSKKKQRELNAKNRNTWGEVKPVSRWEDNAKVYKRHPKHKNRDAA' A
#
# COMPACT_ATOMS: atom_id res chain seq x y z
N MET A 1 24.86 -17.52 -6.44
CA MET A 1 23.41 -17.29 -6.66
C MET A 1 22.64 -18.27 -5.78
N ASN A 2 21.87 -17.79 -4.80
CA ASN A 2 21.05 -18.68 -4.00
C ASN A 2 19.94 -19.24 -4.90
N LYS A 3 19.84 -20.57 -4.98
CA LYS A 3 18.78 -21.22 -5.75
C LYS A 3 17.44 -20.77 -5.19
N PHE A 4 16.55 -20.30 -6.06
CA PHE A 4 15.19 -19.97 -5.66
C PHE A 4 14.50 -21.25 -5.17
N VAL A 5 13.98 -21.21 -3.94
CA VAL A 5 13.21 -22.30 -3.36
C VAL A 5 11.78 -21.80 -3.15
N PRO A 6 10.77 -22.43 -3.78
CA PRO A 6 9.38 -22.09 -3.54
C PRO A 6 9.00 -22.24 -2.06
N PHE A 7 8.09 -21.39 -1.58
CA PHE A 7 7.67 -21.34 -0.18
C PHE A 7 7.22 -22.71 0.37
N GLU A 8 6.48 -23.47 -0.42
CA GLU A 8 5.95 -24.79 -0.08
C GLU A 8 7.05 -25.83 0.21
N LYS A 9 8.22 -25.64 -0.40
CA LYS A 9 9.36 -26.55 -0.28
C LYS A 9 10.34 -26.14 0.82
N LEU A 10 10.05 -25.05 1.53
CA LEU A 10 10.83 -24.64 2.70
C LEU A 10 10.52 -25.54 3.90
N SER A 11 11.51 -25.69 4.79
CA SER A 11 11.27 -26.29 6.10
C SER A 11 10.21 -25.51 6.87
N LYS A 12 9.39 -26.21 7.66
CA LYS A 12 8.36 -25.63 8.54
C LYS A 12 8.89 -24.47 9.39
N LYS A 13 10.16 -24.52 9.83
CA LYS A 13 10.80 -23.43 10.60
C LYS A 13 10.95 -22.14 9.77
N LYS A 14 11.49 -22.25 8.55
CA LYS A 14 11.66 -21.11 7.63
C LYS A 14 10.33 -20.50 7.19
N GLN A 15 9.31 -21.34 6.96
CA GLN A 15 7.96 -20.85 6.65
C GLN A 15 7.38 -20.00 7.79
N ARG A 16 7.55 -20.44 9.05
CA ARG A 16 7.11 -19.67 10.23
C ARG A 16 7.85 -18.33 10.35
N GLU A 17 9.16 -18.30 10.12
CA GLU A 17 9.96 -17.07 10.15
C GLU A 17 9.50 -16.07 9.07
N LEU A 18 9.25 -16.52 7.84
CA LEU A 18 8.72 -15.68 6.76
C LEU A 18 7.31 -15.17 7.07
N ASN A 19 6.43 -16.04 7.55
CA ASN A 19 5.07 -15.65 7.92
C ASN A 19 5.04 -14.65 9.09
N ALA A 20 5.93 -14.81 10.08
CA ALA A 20 6.07 -13.87 11.19
C ALA A 20 6.50 -12.48 10.70
N LYS A 21 7.44 -12.41 9.74
CA LYS A 21 7.86 -11.16 9.10
C LYS A 21 6.70 -10.49 8.35
N ASN A 22 5.93 -11.28 7.60
CA ASN A 22 4.82 -10.75 6.81
C ASN A 22 3.61 -10.32 7.65
N ARG A 23 3.38 -10.94 8.82
CA ARG A 23 2.21 -10.68 9.68
C ARG A 23 2.15 -9.27 10.25
N ASN A 24 3.31 -8.64 10.48
CA ASN A 24 3.39 -7.34 11.13
C ASN A 24 3.11 -6.18 10.16
N THR A 25 3.02 -6.48 8.87
CA THR A 25 2.82 -5.49 7.82
C THR A 25 1.64 -5.89 6.96
N TRP A 26 0.78 -4.94 6.59
CA TRP A 26 -0.27 -5.17 5.60
C TRP A 26 0.26 -5.26 4.16
N GLY A 27 1.58 -5.34 3.99
CA GLY A 27 2.27 -5.34 2.71
C GLY A 27 2.04 -4.02 1.97
N GLU A 28 1.51 -4.10 0.77
CA GLU A 28 1.18 -2.97 -0.08
C GLU A 28 -0.21 -2.39 0.21
N VAL A 29 -1.04 -3.11 0.98
CA VAL A 29 -2.37 -2.67 1.35
C VAL A 29 -2.24 -1.72 2.54
N LYS A 30 -2.49 -0.42 2.33
CA LYS A 30 -2.68 0.50 3.44
C LYS A 30 -4.13 0.35 3.92
N PRO A 31 -4.40 -0.17 5.13
CA PRO A 31 -5.78 -0.35 5.62
C PRO A 31 -6.54 0.98 5.76
N VAL A 32 -5.84 2.11 5.70
CA VAL A 32 -6.38 3.48 5.86
C VAL A 32 -6.53 4.22 4.51
N SER A 33 -6.21 3.63 3.35
CA SER A 33 -6.16 4.39 2.09
C SER A 33 -7.33 4.15 1.13
N ARG A 34 -8.56 4.27 1.62
CA ARG A 34 -9.63 4.81 0.78
C ARG A 34 -10.19 6.06 1.48
N TRP A 35 -9.36 7.10 1.54
CA TRP A 35 -9.83 8.42 1.95
C TRP A 35 -10.65 8.98 0.80
N GLU A 36 -11.97 8.85 0.90
CA GLU A 36 -12.86 9.67 0.09
C GLU A 36 -12.73 11.12 0.58
N ASP A 37 -12.72 12.03 -0.37
CA ASP A 37 -12.79 13.44 -0.04
C ASP A 37 -14.02 13.72 0.81
N ASN A 38 -13.83 14.30 2.00
CA ASN A 38 -14.93 14.57 2.92
C ASN A 38 -16.03 15.40 2.24
N ALA A 39 -17.21 14.80 2.05
CA ALA A 39 -18.32 15.39 1.31
C ALA A 39 -18.85 16.70 1.91
N LYS A 40 -18.54 16.99 3.18
CA LYS A 40 -18.90 18.23 3.86
C LYS A 40 -17.90 19.36 3.65
N VAL A 41 -16.70 19.05 3.16
CA VAL A 41 -15.67 20.07 2.91
C VAL A 41 -16.00 20.78 1.60
N TYR A 42 -16.26 22.08 1.68
CA TYR A 42 -16.52 22.90 0.52
C TYR A 42 -15.27 22.96 -0.39
N LYS A 43 -15.37 22.34 -1.57
CA LYS A 43 -14.33 22.37 -2.59
C LYS A 43 -14.73 23.32 -3.72
N ARG A 44 -14.07 24.47 -3.79
CA ARG A 44 -14.19 25.35 -4.97
C ARG A 44 -13.51 24.68 -6.15
N HIS A 45 -14.29 24.22 -7.12
CA HIS A 45 -13.76 23.80 -8.42
C HIS A 45 -13.59 25.08 -9.25
N PRO A 46 -12.35 25.55 -9.48
CA PRO A 46 -12.15 26.72 -10.31
C PRO A 46 -12.61 26.41 -11.73
N LYS A 47 -13.60 27.16 -12.22
CA LYS A 47 -14.18 27.00 -13.57
C LYS A 47 -13.15 27.31 -14.69
N HIS A 48 -12.12 28.07 -14.35
CA HIS A 48 -11.06 28.48 -15.25
C HIS A 48 -9.72 28.17 -14.61
N LYS A 49 -8.77 27.61 -15.38
CA LYS A 49 -7.37 27.57 -14.96
C LYS A 49 -6.91 29.02 -14.90
N ASN A 50 -6.43 29.48 -13.75
CA ASN A 50 -5.84 30.82 -13.63
C ASN A 50 -4.79 30.95 -14.76
N ARG A 51 -4.97 31.93 -15.65
CA ARG A 51 -4.06 32.15 -16.79
C ARG A 51 -2.76 32.82 -16.36
N ASP A 52 -2.64 33.19 -15.09
CA ASP A 52 -1.53 33.96 -14.54
C ASP A 52 -0.65 33.06 -13.67
N ALA A 53 0.10 32.19 -14.35
CA ALA A 53 1.40 31.74 -13.88
C ALA A 53 2.41 32.25 -14.92
N ALA A 54 2.70 33.55 -14.83
CA ALA A 54 3.82 34.22 -15.47
C ALA A 54 4.88 34.50 -14.41
#